data_AF-A0A3B1A7V3-F1
#
_entry.id   AF-A0A3B1A7V3-F1
#
_cell.length_a   1.000
_cell.length_b   1.000
_cell.length_c   1.000
_cell.angle_alpha   90.00
_cell.angle_beta   90.00
_cell.angle_gamma   90.00
#
_symmetry.space_group_name_H-M   'P 1'
#
loop_
_entity.id
_entity.type
_entity.pdbx_description
1 polymer ?
#
loop_
_entity_poly.entity_id
_entity_poly.type
_entity_poly.pdbx_seq_one_letter_code
_entity_poly.pdbx_strand_id
1 'polypeptide(L)'
;MKLRSPLLITLLVIAFVSLVANYILWNRYSSLQTVKRTSNSAISFNSDETIHGDADIEGIPLTARGESQIADARKIAGLIDQNDYAQIALLLNDLALPKEMIQMYIYAQIDHDISVGKINQKGQYWKPIMVDPYQLTNNLIETNSYKRQQLRAIFGDDIETDAKLENLFKPYNNQLDFLSSNQQIALQNLKLERMSNIHAGNISGYNQTSELDSIKNLLGEEDFYEYQLRESATAKYLMQELNYFDYSEQEYRDLFKIRQQTETGGRIRDENALTEDDKVRDYLGEERYEEYQRAKQPAYQKIQTIVKNNNINETVALSAYQTLSESLVNITRLRQNTNLSIDERASQISLLISETTNRIEDQVGKSLADEMVNQVLFSPGITRNALSLHNAP
;
A
#
# COMPACT_ATOMS: atom_id res chain seq x y z
N MET A 1 -34.60 34.41 -21.89
CA MET A 1 -34.08 33.04 -22.08
C MET A 1 -33.54 32.93 -23.52
N LYS A 2 -32.26 33.20 -23.75
CA LYS A 2 -31.62 33.11 -25.08
C LYS A 2 -30.50 32.07 -24.97
N LEU A 3 -30.54 31.06 -25.84
CA LEU A 3 -29.60 29.95 -25.87
C LEU A 3 -28.16 30.45 -26.01
N ARG A 4 -27.28 29.90 -25.16
CA ARG A 4 -25.82 30.09 -25.21
C ARG A 4 -25.30 29.50 -26.53
N SER A 5 -24.50 30.28 -27.26
CA SER A 5 -23.84 29.83 -28.49
C SER A 5 -22.96 28.60 -28.20
N PRO A 6 -23.19 27.46 -28.87
CA PRO A 6 -22.43 26.23 -28.63
C PRO A 6 -20.94 26.40 -28.95
N LEU A 7 -20.59 27.19 -29.97
CA LEU A 7 -19.21 27.50 -30.40
C LEU A 7 -18.35 28.14 -29.30
N LEU A 8 -18.98 28.90 -28.40
CA LEU A 8 -18.29 29.65 -27.36
C LEU A 8 -18.03 28.79 -26.11
N ILE A 9 -18.91 27.83 -25.85
CA ILE A 9 -18.63 26.72 -24.93
C ILE A 9 -17.52 25.85 -25.52
N THR A 10 -17.50 25.61 -26.84
CA THR A 10 -16.46 24.81 -27.49
C THR A 10 -15.07 25.44 -27.35
N LEU A 11 -14.92 26.76 -27.50
CA LEU A 11 -13.62 27.44 -27.36
C LEU A 11 -13.09 27.47 -25.92
N LEU A 12 -13.96 27.71 -24.93
CA LEU A 12 -13.60 27.58 -23.51
C LEU A 12 -13.28 26.13 -23.15
N VAL A 13 -14.03 25.18 -23.69
CA VAL A 13 -13.73 23.75 -23.55
C VAL A 13 -12.43 23.40 -24.27
N ILE A 14 -12.07 24.00 -25.40
CA ILE A 14 -10.79 23.72 -26.10
C ILE A 14 -9.61 24.29 -25.30
N ALA A 15 -9.68 25.53 -24.82
CA ALA A 15 -8.63 26.09 -23.97
C ALA A 15 -8.48 25.33 -22.64
N PHE A 16 -9.61 24.92 -22.05
CA PHE A 16 -9.66 24.09 -20.85
C PHE A 16 -9.17 22.66 -21.11
N VAL A 17 -9.55 22.04 -22.23
CA VAL A 17 -9.06 20.72 -22.66
C VAL A 17 -7.58 20.78 -22.99
N SER A 18 -7.04 21.87 -23.53
CA SER A 18 -5.59 22.03 -23.74
C SER A 18 -4.84 22.17 -22.41
N LEU A 19 -5.41 22.87 -21.42
CA LEU A 19 -4.84 22.98 -20.06
C LEU A 19 -4.92 21.65 -19.29
N VAL A 20 -6.07 20.97 -19.34
CA VAL A 20 -6.28 19.67 -18.70
C VAL A 20 -5.51 18.56 -19.43
N ALA A 21 -5.39 18.60 -20.76
CA ALA A 21 -4.55 17.66 -21.51
C ALA A 21 -3.07 17.88 -21.23
N ASN A 22 -2.61 19.13 -21.08
CA ASN A 22 -1.25 19.40 -20.60
C ASN A 22 -1.04 18.87 -19.18
N TYR A 23 -2.00 19.03 -18.29
CA TYR A 23 -1.95 18.50 -16.93
C TYR A 23 -1.94 16.95 -16.89
N ILE A 24 -2.78 16.28 -17.69
CA ILE A 24 -2.82 14.82 -17.82
C ILE A 24 -1.54 14.28 -18.46
N LEU A 25 -1.04 14.93 -19.52
CA LEU A 25 0.22 14.58 -20.17
C LEU A 25 1.39 14.75 -19.20
N TRP A 26 1.39 15.80 -18.39
CA TRP A 26 2.42 16.04 -17.37
C TRP A 26 2.37 15.02 -16.22
N ASN A 27 1.18 14.64 -15.73
CA ASN A 27 1.02 13.56 -14.74
C ASN A 27 1.35 12.16 -15.29
N ARG A 28 1.12 11.92 -16.59
CA ARG A 28 1.64 10.71 -17.26
C ARG A 28 3.15 10.75 -17.42
N TYR A 29 3.73 11.92 -17.65
CA TYR A 29 5.18 12.06 -17.82
C TYR A 29 5.93 11.89 -16.49
N SER A 30 5.37 12.39 -15.38
CA SER A 30 5.94 12.24 -14.04
C SER A 30 5.84 10.81 -13.50
N SER A 31 4.74 10.10 -13.77
CA SER A 31 4.58 8.66 -13.43
C SER A 31 5.47 7.72 -14.25
N LEU A 32 5.88 8.12 -15.48
CA LEU A 32 6.81 7.36 -16.32
C LEU A 32 8.29 7.55 -15.95
N GLN A 33 8.64 8.65 -15.28
CA GLN A 33 10.01 8.89 -14.77
C GLN A 33 10.37 7.95 -13.60
N THR A 34 9.37 7.40 -12.89
CA THR A 34 9.57 6.35 -11.89
C THR A 34 9.79 4.94 -12.46
N VAL A 35 9.64 4.72 -13.77
CA VAL A 35 9.70 3.35 -14.36
C VAL A 35 10.68 3.17 -15.54
N LYS A 36 11.30 4.22 -16.10
CA LYS A 36 12.27 4.04 -17.21
C LYS A 36 13.71 4.44 -16.87
N ARG A 37 14.35 3.65 -16.01
CA ARG A 37 15.77 3.33 -16.16
C ARG A 37 15.89 2.08 -17.03
N THR A 38 15.82 2.25 -18.36
CA THR A 38 16.54 1.45 -19.38
C THR A 38 16.10 1.88 -20.78
N SER A 39 17.05 1.77 -21.71
CA SER A 39 17.00 1.92 -23.17
C SER A 39 16.96 3.34 -23.75
N ASN A 40 18.13 3.73 -24.25
CA ASN A 40 18.40 4.75 -25.25
C ASN A 40 17.60 4.49 -26.54
N SER A 41 17.01 5.54 -27.10
CA SER A 41 17.10 5.85 -28.54
C SER A 41 16.71 7.31 -28.78
N ALA A 42 17.58 8.00 -29.49
CA ALA A 42 17.46 9.41 -29.84
C ALA A 42 16.39 9.63 -30.91
N ILE A 43 15.58 10.67 -30.75
CA ILE A 43 14.82 11.30 -31.84
C ILE A 43 15.18 12.78 -31.82
N SER A 44 15.95 13.21 -32.83
CA SER A 44 16.23 14.62 -33.11
C SER A 44 15.02 15.24 -33.81
N PHE A 45 14.56 16.40 -33.34
CA PHE A 45 13.68 17.27 -34.11
C PHE A 45 14.50 18.40 -34.71
N ASN A 46 14.44 18.51 -36.04
CA ASN A 46 15.00 19.62 -36.81
C ASN A 46 14.29 20.92 -36.44
N SER A 47 15.06 21.89 -35.98
CA SER A 47 14.69 23.29 -35.90
C SER A 47 14.96 23.92 -37.27
N ASP A 48 13.96 23.95 -38.15
CA ASP A 48 13.92 24.87 -39.31
C ASP A 48 12.51 24.85 -39.91
N GLU A 49 11.62 25.63 -39.31
CA GLU A 49 10.44 26.17 -39.99
C GLU A 49 10.16 27.56 -39.43
N THR A 50 10.95 28.51 -39.91
CA THR A 50 10.71 29.94 -39.72
C THR A 50 9.47 30.32 -40.54
N ILE A 51 8.29 30.27 -39.92
CA ILE A 51 7.10 30.88 -40.49
C ILE A 51 7.24 32.40 -40.32
N HIS A 52 7.68 33.07 -41.38
CA HIS A 52 7.46 34.51 -41.54
C HIS A 52 5.96 34.75 -41.70
N GLY A 53 5.30 35.04 -40.58
CA GLY A 53 3.95 35.56 -40.54
C GLY A 53 3.96 37.02 -40.11
N ASP A 54 4.40 37.91 -41.00
CA ASP A 54 3.95 39.31 -40.98
C ASP A 54 2.47 39.31 -41.40
N ALA A 55 1.60 39.09 -40.41
CA ALA A 55 0.21 39.44 -40.50
C ALA A 55 -0.05 40.42 -39.36
N ASP A 56 0.03 41.71 -39.70
CA ASP A 56 -0.65 42.77 -38.97
C ASP A 56 -2.14 42.39 -38.92
N ILE A 57 -2.56 41.70 -37.87
CA ILE A 57 -3.96 41.56 -37.50
C ILE A 57 -4.33 42.79 -36.65
N GLU A 58 -4.21 43.97 -37.25
CA GLU A 58 -4.97 45.12 -36.82
C GLU A 58 -6.37 45.01 -37.45
N GLY A 59 -7.39 44.79 -36.62
CA GLY A 59 -8.75 45.16 -37.00
C GLY A 59 -9.75 44.05 -37.31
N ILE A 60 -9.65 42.86 -36.71
CA ILE A 60 -10.88 42.05 -36.54
C ILE A 60 -11.58 42.58 -35.27
N PRO A 61 -12.71 43.31 -35.37
CA PRO A 61 -13.43 43.76 -34.19
C PRO A 61 -13.92 42.54 -33.43
N LEU A 62 -13.33 42.32 -32.26
CA LEU A 62 -13.85 41.36 -31.30
C LEU A 62 -15.27 41.82 -30.95
N THR A 63 -16.22 40.88 -30.95
CA THR A 63 -17.53 41.19 -30.37
C THR A 63 -17.31 41.65 -28.92
N ALA A 64 -18.15 42.57 -28.39
CA ALA A 64 -18.04 43.06 -27.02
C ALA A 64 -17.92 41.94 -25.95
N ARG A 65 -18.41 40.74 -26.28
CA ARG A 65 -18.26 39.52 -25.47
C ARG A 65 -16.84 38.94 -25.48
N GLY A 66 -16.14 38.98 -26.61
CA GLY A 66 -14.74 38.56 -26.71
C GLY A 66 -13.78 39.51 -26.00
N GLU A 67 -14.05 40.81 -26.04
CA GLU A 67 -13.27 41.81 -25.28
C GLU A 67 -13.42 41.61 -23.77
N SER A 68 -14.64 41.35 -23.29
CA SER A 68 -14.90 41.00 -21.88
C SER A 68 -14.12 39.76 -21.43
N GLN A 69 -14.08 38.71 -22.26
CA GLN A 69 -13.40 37.46 -21.91
C GLN A 69 -11.87 37.59 -21.90
N ILE A 70 -11.31 38.41 -22.80
CA ILE A 70 -9.88 38.72 -22.78
C ILE A 70 -9.53 39.55 -21.54
N ALA A 71 -10.40 40.48 -21.13
CA ALA A 71 -10.22 41.24 -19.90
C ALA A 71 -10.25 40.34 -18.66
N ASP A 72 -11.19 39.39 -18.57
CA ASP A 72 -11.27 38.41 -17.49
C ASP A 72 -10.04 37.51 -17.44
N ALA A 73 -9.56 37.04 -18.59
CA ALA A 73 -8.34 36.22 -18.68
C ALA A 73 -7.08 37.00 -18.23
N ARG A 74 -6.96 38.28 -18.60
CA ARG A 74 -5.87 39.15 -18.12
C ARG A 74 -5.94 39.38 -16.60
N LYS A 75 -7.16 39.51 -16.06
CA LYS A 75 -7.37 39.65 -14.62
C LYS A 75 -6.98 38.36 -13.88
N ILE A 76 -7.35 37.19 -14.39
CA ILE A 76 -6.90 35.90 -13.83
C ILE A 76 -5.37 35.81 -13.85
N ALA A 77 -4.72 36.14 -14.98
CA ALA A 77 -3.26 36.11 -15.09
C ALA A 77 -2.58 37.01 -14.05
N GLY A 78 -3.09 38.23 -13.86
CA GLY A 78 -2.55 39.14 -12.84
C GLY A 78 -2.76 38.65 -11.40
N LEU A 79 -3.84 37.91 -11.12
CA LEU A 79 -4.08 37.30 -9.81
C LEU A 79 -3.21 36.06 -9.56
N ILE A 80 -2.88 35.31 -10.63
CA ILE A 80 -1.91 34.19 -10.57
C ILE A 80 -0.55 34.71 -10.13
N ASP A 81 -0.07 35.81 -10.72
CA ASP A 81 1.22 36.42 -10.34
C ASP A 81 1.26 36.90 -8.87
N GLN A 82 0.09 37.11 -8.26
CA GLN A 82 -0.08 37.56 -6.88
C GLN A 82 -0.35 36.40 -5.90
N ASN A 83 -0.51 35.17 -6.39
CA ASN A 83 -0.96 34.01 -5.62
C ASN A 83 -2.30 34.25 -4.88
N ASP A 84 -3.20 35.08 -5.43
CA ASP A 84 -4.51 35.38 -4.84
C ASP A 84 -5.58 34.37 -5.31
N TYR A 85 -5.45 33.15 -4.81
CA TYR A 85 -6.31 32.03 -5.18
C TYR A 85 -7.79 32.25 -4.83
N ALA A 86 -8.08 33.05 -3.80
CA ALA A 86 -9.46 33.36 -3.41
C ALA A 86 -10.15 34.25 -4.46
N GLN A 87 -9.45 35.29 -4.95
CA GLN A 87 -9.99 36.13 -6.02
C GLN A 87 -10.10 35.38 -7.35
N ILE A 88 -9.17 34.46 -7.64
CA ILE A 88 -9.29 33.57 -8.80
C ILE A 88 -10.55 32.71 -8.68
N ALA A 89 -10.79 32.10 -7.52
CA ALA A 89 -11.97 31.27 -7.30
C ALA A 89 -13.28 32.06 -7.46
N LEU A 90 -13.35 33.29 -6.94
CA LEU A 90 -14.50 34.18 -7.11
C LEU A 90 -14.76 34.51 -8.59
N LEU A 91 -13.71 34.86 -9.35
CA LEU A 91 -13.84 35.19 -10.77
C LEU A 91 -14.28 33.97 -11.60
N LEU A 92 -13.74 32.79 -11.31
CA LEU A 92 -14.17 31.55 -11.97
C LEU A 92 -15.63 31.19 -11.63
N ASN A 93 -16.07 31.50 -10.41
CA ASN A 93 -17.47 31.36 -10.01
C ASN A 93 -18.37 32.36 -10.75
N ASP A 94 -17.94 33.61 -10.95
CA ASP A 94 -18.66 34.62 -11.73
C ASP A 94 -18.81 34.22 -13.21
N LEU A 95 -17.84 33.45 -13.74
CA LEU A 95 -17.92 32.82 -15.06
C LEU A 95 -18.89 31.61 -15.11
N ALA A 96 -19.54 31.29 -14.00
CA ALA A 96 -20.47 30.18 -13.83
C ALA A 96 -19.86 28.81 -14.17
N LEU A 97 -18.58 28.61 -13.81
CA LEU A 97 -17.95 27.30 -13.87
C LEU A 97 -18.47 26.39 -12.74
N PRO A 98 -18.56 25.06 -12.97
CA PRO A 98 -18.92 24.11 -11.91
C PRO A 98 -17.95 24.17 -10.72
N LYS A 99 -18.47 24.06 -9.49
CA LYS A 99 -17.67 24.11 -8.25
C LYS A 99 -16.49 23.13 -8.29
N GLU A 100 -16.72 21.93 -8.81
CA GLU A 100 -15.72 20.86 -8.91
C GLU A 100 -14.58 21.23 -9.88
N MET A 101 -14.87 22.01 -10.93
CA MET A 101 -13.82 22.48 -11.84
C MET A 101 -13.00 23.59 -11.21
N ILE A 102 -13.65 24.49 -10.46
CA ILE A 102 -12.98 25.57 -9.74
C ILE A 102 -12.03 24.97 -8.70
N GLN A 103 -12.48 24.01 -7.90
CA GLN A 103 -11.66 23.31 -6.90
C GLN A 103 -10.41 22.67 -7.52
N MET A 104 -10.59 21.91 -8.60
CA MET A 104 -9.46 21.27 -9.30
C MET A 104 -8.50 22.28 -9.92
N TYR A 105 -9.01 23.37 -10.50
CA TYR A 105 -8.17 24.41 -11.09
C TYR A 105 -7.32 25.11 -10.02
N ILE A 106 -7.95 25.52 -8.91
CA ILE A 106 -7.24 26.14 -7.79
C ILE A 106 -6.19 25.20 -7.20
N TYR A 107 -6.53 23.92 -6.99
CA TYR A 107 -5.56 22.93 -6.53
C TYR A 107 -4.36 22.79 -7.49
N ALA A 108 -4.62 22.68 -8.79
CA ALA A 108 -3.57 22.56 -9.79
C ALA A 108 -2.70 23.81 -9.87
N GLN A 109 -3.29 25.00 -9.73
CA GLN A 109 -2.55 26.27 -9.72
C GLN A 109 -1.63 26.36 -8.49
N ILE A 110 -2.13 26.04 -7.29
CA ILE A 110 -1.33 26.00 -6.07
C ILE A 110 -0.16 25.01 -6.23
N ASP A 111 -0.42 23.82 -6.76
CA ASP A 111 0.63 22.81 -6.99
C ASP A 111 1.69 23.27 -8.00
N HIS A 112 1.25 23.92 -9.08
CA HIS A 112 2.13 24.53 -10.08
C HIS A 112 3.04 25.59 -9.44
N ASP A 113 2.48 26.54 -8.69
CA ASP A 113 3.25 27.67 -8.14
C ASP A 113 4.29 27.20 -7.11
N ILE A 114 3.95 26.21 -6.29
CA ILE A 114 4.90 25.55 -5.38
C ILE A 114 6.02 24.86 -6.18
N SER A 115 5.66 24.17 -7.27
CA SER A 115 6.62 23.46 -8.11
C SER A 115 7.59 24.42 -8.82
N VAL A 116 7.08 25.51 -9.39
CA VAL A 116 7.90 26.56 -10.02
C VAL A 116 8.82 27.24 -8.99
N GLY A 117 8.32 27.52 -7.79
CA GLY A 117 9.12 28.05 -6.68
C GLY A 117 10.31 27.14 -6.33
N LYS A 118 10.14 25.81 -6.42
CA LYS A 118 11.20 24.82 -6.18
C LYS A 118 12.19 24.68 -7.35
N ILE A 119 11.72 24.70 -8.60
CA ILE A 119 12.56 24.57 -9.80
C ILE A 119 13.56 25.74 -9.95
N ASN A 120 13.22 26.91 -9.41
CA ASN A 120 14.12 28.06 -9.41
C ASN A 120 15.33 27.93 -8.47
N GLN A 121 15.38 26.89 -7.63
CA GLN A 121 16.60 26.49 -6.91
C GLN A 121 17.55 25.77 -7.87
N LYS A 122 18.27 26.54 -8.69
CA LYS A 122 19.22 26.02 -9.69
C LYS A 122 20.36 25.26 -9.01
N GLY A 123 20.22 23.94 -8.91
CA GLY A 123 21.34 23.03 -8.69
C GLY A 123 22.33 23.15 -9.86
N GLN A 124 23.62 22.98 -9.58
CA GLN A 124 24.62 22.88 -10.65
C GLN A 124 24.40 21.54 -11.37
N TYR A 125 24.11 21.54 -12.68
CA TYR A 125 23.78 20.32 -13.45
C TYR A 125 24.88 19.25 -13.43
N TRP A 126 26.12 19.67 -13.15
CA TRP A 126 27.30 18.80 -13.02
C TRP A 126 27.54 18.27 -11.60
N LYS A 127 26.71 18.63 -10.61
CA LYS A 127 26.78 18.08 -9.25
C LYS A 127 25.57 17.19 -8.98
N PRO A 128 25.75 16.04 -8.31
CA PRO A 128 24.63 15.35 -7.70
C PRO A 128 23.88 16.34 -6.82
N ILE A 129 22.59 16.51 -7.06
CA ILE A 129 21.72 17.21 -6.11
C ILE A 129 21.63 16.26 -4.92
N MET A 130 22.46 16.49 -3.91
CA MET A 130 22.30 15.83 -2.61
C MET A 130 21.05 16.45 -1.97
N VAL A 131 19.91 15.84 -2.25
CA VAL A 131 18.66 16.18 -1.55
C VAL A 131 18.75 15.49 -0.18
N ASP A 132 18.89 16.29 0.87
CA ASP A 132 18.76 15.80 2.24
C ASP A 132 17.38 15.16 2.41
N PRO A 133 17.28 13.86 2.77
CA PRO A 133 16.00 13.20 3.02
C PRO A 133 15.13 13.93 4.04
N TYR A 134 15.73 14.64 5.00
CA TYR A 134 15.03 15.48 5.96
C TYR A 134 14.39 16.70 5.32
N GLN A 135 15.13 17.43 4.50
CA GLN A 135 14.56 18.54 3.76
C GLN A 135 13.48 18.09 2.78
N LEU A 136 13.65 16.95 2.09
CA LEU A 136 12.62 16.41 1.20
C LEU A 136 11.31 16.12 1.95
N THR A 137 11.43 15.52 3.13
CA THR A 137 10.29 15.14 3.97
C THR A 137 9.58 16.37 4.52
N ASN A 138 10.32 17.32 5.09
CA ASN A 138 9.74 18.56 5.60
C ASN A 138 9.08 19.36 4.47
N ASN A 139 9.74 19.47 3.31
CA ASN A 139 9.17 20.12 2.14
C ASN A 139 7.84 19.48 1.73
N LEU A 140 7.71 18.15 1.80
CA LEU A 140 6.46 17.45 1.48
C LEU A 140 5.36 17.77 2.51
N ILE A 141 5.69 17.69 3.81
CA ILE A 141 4.76 18.02 4.90
C ILE A 141 4.27 19.46 4.77
N GLU A 142 5.19 20.42 4.62
CA GLU A 142 4.90 21.84 4.48
C GLU A 142 4.07 22.13 3.23
N THR A 143 4.44 21.56 2.07
CA THR A 143 3.72 21.74 0.81
C THR A 143 2.28 21.24 0.93
N ASN A 144 2.07 20.05 1.49
CA ASN A 144 0.74 19.49 1.63
C ASN A 144 -0.08 20.26 2.68
N SER A 145 0.55 20.70 3.78
CA SER A 145 -0.10 21.56 4.78
C SER A 145 -0.58 22.88 4.16
N TYR A 146 0.29 23.55 3.40
CA TYR A 146 -0.03 24.78 2.70
C TYR A 146 -1.20 24.59 1.72
N LYS A 147 -1.15 23.54 0.88
CA LYS A 147 -2.25 23.20 -0.04
C LYS A 147 -3.59 23.03 0.71
N ARG A 148 -3.61 22.24 1.79
CA ARG A 148 -4.81 22.00 2.59
C ARG A 148 -5.34 23.30 3.21
N GLN A 149 -4.45 24.15 3.74
CA GLN A 149 -4.82 25.43 4.34
C GLN A 149 -5.45 26.38 3.32
N GLN A 150 -4.83 26.52 2.13
CA GLN A 150 -5.36 27.37 1.06
C GLN A 150 -6.73 26.88 0.61
N LEU A 151 -6.86 25.57 0.37
CA LEU A 151 -8.13 24.98 -0.06
C LEU A 151 -9.24 25.13 0.99
N ARG A 152 -8.95 24.91 2.28
CA ARG A 152 -9.91 25.16 3.37
C ARG A 152 -10.30 26.63 3.47
N ALA A 153 -9.34 27.55 3.31
CA ALA A 153 -9.62 28.99 3.36
C ALA A 153 -10.54 29.46 2.22
N ILE A 154 -10.43 28.84 1.04
CA ILE A 154 -11.20 29.23 -0.15
C ILE A 154 -12.57 28.53 -0.18
N PHE A 155 -12.62 27.24 0.14
CA PHE A 155 -13.81 26.41 -0.08
C PHE A 155 -14.55 26.04 1.21
N GLY A 156 -13.92 26.17 2.38
CA GLY A 156 -14.44 25.70 3.66
C GLY A 156 -13.99 24.26 3.99
N ASP A 157 -14.46 23.74 5.12
CA ASP A 157 -14.06 22.41 5.62
C ASP A 157 -14.71 21.24 4.85
N ASP A 158 -15.72 21.49 4.02
CA ASP A 158 -16.37 20.47 3.18
C ASP A 158 -15.43 19.89 2.11
N ILE A 159 -14.39 20.65 1.74
CA ILE A 159 -13.36 20.24 0.77
C ILE A 159 -12.63 18.96 1.16
N GLU A 160 -12.60 18.61 2.45
CA GLU A 160 -11.97 17.39 2.95
C GLU A 160 -12.68 16.10 2.52
N THR A 161 -13.95 16.23 2.11
CA THR A 161 -14.78 15.11 1.65
C THR A 161 -14.77 14.93 0.14
N ASP A 162 -14.07 15.81 -0.60
CA ASP A 162 -13.97 15.72 -2.05
C ASP A 162 -13.13 14.50 -2.45
N ALA A 163 -13.77 13.54 -3.13
CA ALA A 163 -13.14 12.32 -3.62
C ALA A 163 -11.91 12.59 -4.53
N LYS A 164 -11.86 13.73 -5.23
CA LYS A 164 -10.73 14.08 -6.10
C LYS A 164 -9.51 14.57 -5.32
N LEU A 165 -9.73 15.04 -4.09
CA LEU A 165 -8.69 15.54 -3.18
C LEU A 165 -8.45 14.58 -2.01
N GLU A 166 -9.04 13.39 -2.07
CA GLU A 166 -8.95 12.37 -1.04
C GLU A 166 -7.50 12.04 -0.68
N ASN A 167 -6.60 11.88 -1.64
CA ASN A 167 -5.19 11.62 -1.35
C ASN A 167 -4.49 12.75 -0.58
N LEU A 168 -4.96 14.00 -0.76
CA LEU A 168 -4.41 15.14 -0.03
C LEU A 168 -4.93 15.16 1.40
N PHE A 169 -6.22 14.95 1.63
CA PHE A 169 -6.84 15.08 2.97
C PHE A 169 -6.91 13.77 3.78
N LYS A 170 -6.96 12.63 3.11
CA LYS A 170 -7.08 11.28 3.68
C LYS A 170 -6.06 10.33 3.05
N PRO A 171 -4.76 10.52 3.34
CA PRO A 171 -3.68 9.75 2.70
C PRO A 171 -3.72 8.24 2.97
N TYR A 172 -4.48 7.79 3.97
CA TYR A 172 -4.62 6.39 4.36
C TYR A 172 -6.04 5.85 4.18
N ASN A 173 -6.92 6.51 3.40
CA ASN A 173 -8.34 6.16 3.40
C ASN A 173 -8.63 4.70 3.02
N ASN A 174 -7.80 4.07 2.18
CA ASN A 174 -7.98 2.67 1.80
C ASN A 174 -7.65 1.66 2.91
N GLN A 175 -6.97 2.09 3.98
CA GLN A 175 -6.47 1.22 5.05
C GLN A 175 -6.99 1.66 6.43
N LEU A 176 -7.19 2.95 6.64
CA LEU A 176 -7.52 3.57 7.92
C LEU A 176 -8.69 4.55 7.74
N ASP A 177 -9.75 4.13 7.03
CA ASP A 177 -10.98 4.91 6.77
C ASP A 177 -11.72 5.33 8.04
N PHE A 178 -11.61 4.55 9.11
CA PHE A 178 -12.15 4.86 10.44
C PHE A 178 -11.51 6.11 11.06
N LEU A 179 -10.30 6.51 10.62
CA LEU A 179 -9.64 7.72 11.09
C LEU A 179 -10.15 8.96 10.36
N SER A 180 -10.34 10.05 11.10
CA SER A 180 -10.59 11.37 10.51
C SER A 180 -9.44 11.85 9.63
N SER A 181 -9.74 12.76 8.70
CA SER A 181 -8.75 13.46 7.85
C SER A 181 -7.58 14.01 8.67
N ASN A 182 -7.88 14.75 9.75
CA ASN A 182 -6.84 15.30 10.64
C ASN A 182 -5.98 14.23 11.32
N GLN A 183 -6.57 13.13 11.79
CA GLN A 183 -5.81 12.03 12.38
C GLN A 183 -4.91 11.34 11.36
N GLN A 184 -5.42 11.07 10.14
CA GLN A 184 -4.62 10.48 9.06
C GLN A 184 -3.44 11.39 8.65
N ILE A 185 -3.68 12.70 8.56
CA ILE A 185 -2.63 13.69 8.26
C ILE A 185 -1.57 13.71 9.35
N ALA A 186 -1.98 13.76 10.62
CA ALA A 186 -1.05 13.76 11.75
C ALA A 186 -0.23 12.46 11.81
N LEU A 187 -0.87 11.32 11.56
CA LEU A 187 -0.21 10.02 11.48
C LEU A 187 0.80 9.95 10.32
N GLN A 188 0.44 10.52 9.17
CA GLN A 188 1.33 10.61 8.00
C GLN A 188 2.58 11.42 8.35
N ASN A 189 2.40 12.61 8.94
CA ASN A 189 3.50 13.47 9.33
C ASN A 189 4.41 12.78 10.35
N LEU A 190 3.83 12.12 11.37
CA LEU A 190 4.59 11.35 12.37
C LEU A 190 5.43 10.22 11.72
N LYS A 191 4.84 9.46 10.78
CA LYS A 191 5.55 8.40 10.04
C LYS A 191 6.66 8.97 9.15
N LEU A 192 6.40 10.09 8.48
CA LEU A 192 7.34 10.79 7.61
C LEU A 192 8.54 11.34 8.39
N GLU A 193 8.30 12.10 9.46
CA GLU A 193 9.34 12.63 10.36
C GLU A 193 10.23 11.51 10.91
N ARG A 194 9.63 10.40 11.31
CA ARG A 194 10.38 9.22 11.77
C ARG A 194 11.25 8.63 10.66
N MET A 195 10.68 8.40 9.48
CA MET A 195 11.42 7.87 8.35
C MET A 195 12.62 8.77 8.02
N SER A 196 12.41 10.08 8.03
CA SER A 196 13.47 11.06 7.84
C SER A 196 14.58 10.94 8.89
N ASN A 197 14.24 10.87 10.19
CA ASN A 197 15.21 10.74 11.27
C ASN A 197 16.07 9.47 11.15
N ILE A 198 15.48 8.35 10.71
CA ILE A 198 16.22 7.10 10.45
C ILE A 198 17.22 7.29 9.31
N HIS A 199 16.80 7.91 8.19
CA HIS A 199 17.67 8.15 7.03
C HIS A 199 18.81 9.14 7.34
N ALA A 200 18.61 10.04 8.29
CA ALA A 200 19.63 10.97 8.77
C ALA A 200 20.71 10.32 9.67
N GLY A 201 20.65 9.00 9.91
CA GLY A 201 21.62 8.28 10.73
C GLY A 201 21.39 8.41 12.24
N ASN A 202 20.28 9.03 12.66
CA ASN A 202 19.87 9.11 14.06
C ASN A 202 19.16 7.81 14.50
N ILE A 203 19.85 6.67 14.34
CA ILE A 203 19.32 5.32 14.63
C ILE A 203 19.34 5.02 16.13
N SER A 204 20.21 5.70 16.91
CA SER A 204 20.48 5.43 18.33
C SER A 204 19.30 5.60 19.31
N GLY A 205 18.12 5.99 18.85
CA GLY A 205 16.91 6.15 19.66
C GLY A 205 15.66 5.44 19.12
N TYR A 206 15.78 4.59 18.09
CA TYR A 206 14.62 3.88 17.56
C TYR A 206 14.16 2.80 18.55
N ASN A 207 13.16 3.15 19.36
CA ASN A 207 12.43 2.22 20.19
C ASN A 207 11.03 2.08 19.62
N GLN A 208 10.70 0.91 19.09
CA GLN A 208 9.36 0.60 18.58
C GLN A 208 8.26 0.86 19.62
N THR A 209 8.60 0.77 20.91
CA THR A 209 7.69 1.09 22.03
C THR A 209 7.33 2.58 22.05
N SER A 210 8.31 3.49 21.92
CA SER A 210 8.02 4.94 21.93
C SER A 210 7.27 5.40 20.68
N GLU A 211 7.45 4.69 19.56
CA GLU A 211 6.67 4.88 18.35
C GLU A 211 5.18 4.59 18.59
N LEU A 212 4.88 3.44 19.19
CA LEU A 212 3.51 3.03 19.47
C LEU A 212 2.86 3.94 20.51
N ASP A 213 3.60 4.41 21.51
CA ASP A 213 3.09 5.37 22.50
C ASP A 213 2.70 6.71 21.85
N SER A 214 3.52 7.24 20.92
CA SER A 214 3.19 8.46 20.18
C SER A 214 1.95 8.29 19.30
N ILE A 215 1.79 7.12 18.66
CA ILE A 215 0.60 6.82 17.86
C ILE A 215 -0.62 6.66 18.77
N LYS A 216 -0.50 5.99 19.93
CA LYS A 216 -1.58 5.85 20.90
C LYS A 216 -2.06 7.21 21.42
N ASN A 217 -1.13 8.10 21.77
CA ASN A 217 -1.45 9.46 22.21
C ASN A 217 -2.14 10.29 21.12
N LEU A 218 -1.77 10.07 19.86
CA LEU A 218 -2.37 10.76 18.71
C LEU A 218 -3.81 10.28 18.42
N LEU A 219 -4.03 8.97 18.46
CA LEU A 219 -5.29 8.35 18.02
C LEU A 219 -6.31 8.21 19.14
N GLY A 220 -5.88 8.11 20.40
CA GLY A 220 -6.74 7.67 21.50
C GLY A 220 -6.85 6.13 21.54
N GLU A 221 -7.51 5.58 22.56
CA GLU A 221 -7.43 4.13 22.81
C GLU A 221 -8.19 3.28 21.78
N GLU A 222 -9.39 3.69 21.39
CA GLU A 222 -10.23 2.93 20.46
C GLU A 222 -9.63 2.91 19.05
N ASP A 223 -9.31 4.09 18.50
CA ASP A 223 -8.69 4.21 17.17
C ASP A 223 -7.29 3.58 17.14
N PHE A 224 -6.55 3.61 18.25
CA PHE A 224 -5.27 2.92 18.34
C PHE A 224 -5.42 1.40 18.26
N TYR A 225 -6.46 0.83 18.86
CA TYR A 225 -6.73 -0.60 18.75
C TYR A 225 -7.04 -1.00 17.29
N GLU A 226 -7.91 -0.25 16.60
CA GLU A 226 -8.20 -0.48 15.18
C GLU A 226 -6.95 -0.29 14.29
N TYR A 227 -6.11 0.68 14.62
CA TYR A 227 -4.81 0.87 13.97
C TYR A 227 -3.91 -0.36 14.17
N GLN A 228 -3.80 -0.86 15.40
CA GLN A 228 -2.97 -2.02 15.71
C GLN A 228 -3.45 -3.28 15.01
N LEU A 229 -4.76 -3.49 14.87
CA LEU A 229 -5.33 -4.61 14.11
C LEU A 229 -4.92 -4.63 12.64
N ARG A 230 -4.48 -3.50 12.07
CA ARG A 230 -4.14 -3.40 10.63
C ARG A 230 -2.66 -3.23 10.38
N GLU A 231 -2.00 -2.44 11.22
CA GLU A 231 -0.65 -1.93 10.95
C GLU A 231 0.43 -2.57 11.82
N SER A 232 0.05 -3.19 12.95
CA SER A 232 1.03 -3.73 13.91
C SER A 232 1.78 -4.95 13.38
N ALA A 233 2.96 -5.20 13.93
CA ALA A 233 3.72 -6.42 13.63
C ALA A 233 2.93 -7.67 14.04
N THR A 234 2.30 -7.63 15.22
CA THR A 234 1.43 -8.70 15.73
C THR A 234 0.31 -9.05 14.74
N ALA A 235 -0.36 -8.04 14.18
CA ALA A 235 -1.41 -8.22 13.17
C ALA A 235 -0.86 -8.88 11.90
N LYS A 236 0.29 -8.41 11.40
CA LYS A 236 0.94 -8.96 10.21
C LYS A 236 1.34 -10.43 10.40
N TYR A 237 1.94 -10.77 11.54
CA TYR A 237 2.30 -12.16 11.85
C TYR A 237 1.06 -13.04 11.99
N LEU A 238 0.04 -12.55 12.69
CA LEU A 238 -1.21 -13.29 12.85
C LEU A 238 -1.89 -13.54 11.48
N MET A 239 -1.99 -12.53 10.62
CA MET A 239 -2.56 -12.71 9.27
C MET A 239 -1.76 -13.71 8.42
N GLN A 240 -0.43 -13.73 8.54
CA GLN A 240 0.42 -14.71 7.86
C GLN A 240 0.18 -16.13 8.36
N GLU A 241 0.05 -16.30 9.68
CA GLU A 241 -0.24 -17.60 10.31
C GLU A 241 -1.63 -18.11 9.94
N LEU A 242 -2.62 -17.22 9.89
CA LEU A 242 -4.00 -17.53 9.60
C LEU A 242 -4.32 -17.63 8.09
N ASN A 243 -3.33 -17.46 7.20
CA ASN A 243 -3.56 -17.38 5.75
C ASN A 243 -4.29 -18.62 5.15
N TYR A 244 -4.26 -19.76 5.86
CA TYR A 244 -4.97 -21.00 5.48
C TYR A 244 -5.91 -21.51 6.58
N PHE A 245 -6.35 -20.60 7.43
CA PHE A 245 -7.39 -20.83 8.43
C PHE A 245 -8.60 -20.00 8.01
N ASP A 246 -9.79 -20.60 7.95
CA ASP A 246 -11.01 -19.89 7.54
C ASP A 246 -11.59 -19.14 8.74
N TYR A 247 -11.08 -17.95 9.05
CA TYR A 247 -11.52 -17.14 10.19
C TYR A 247 -12.53 -16.05 9.80
N SER A 248 -13.45 -15.79 10.72
CA SER A 248 -14.27 -14.57 10.74
C SER A 248 -13.50 -13.37 11.29
N GLU A 249 -13.99 -12.16 11.02
CA GLU A 249 -13.40 -10.93 11.59
C GLU A 249 -13.38 -10.96 13.13
N GLN A 250 -14.42 -11.53 13.76
CA GLN A 250 -14.50 -11.64 15.21
C GLN A 250 -13.42 -12.61 15.75
N GLU A 251 -13.24 -13.77 15.13
CA GLU A 251 -12.14 -14.70 15.47
C GLU A 251 -10.78 -14.02 15.31
N TYR A 252 -10.57 -13.25 14.24
CA TYR A 252 -9.32 -12.50 14.06
C TYR A 252 -9.06 -11.51 15.21
N ARG A 253 -10.07 -10.71 15.58
CA ARG A 253 -9.97 -9.70 16.66
C ARG A 253 -9.70 -10.34 18.01
N ASP A 254 -10.35 -11.46 18.30
CA ASP A 254 -10.18 -12.19 19.55
C ASP A 254 -8.80 -12.87 19.64
N LEU A 255 -8.36 -13.54 18.56
CA LEU A 255 -7.01 -14.12 18.47
C LEU A 255 -5.92 -13.05 18.58
N PHE A 256 -6.12 -11.89 17.93
CA PHE A 256 -5.22 -10.75 18.03
C PHE A 256 -5.09 -10.28 19.48
N LYS A 257 -6.22 -10.16 20.20
CA LYS A 257 -6.23 -9.74 21.60
C LYS A 257 -5.50 -10.75 22.50
N ILE A 258 -5.74 -12.05 22.30
CA ILE A 258 -5.05 -13.11 23.05
C ILE A 258 -3.53 -13.02 22.85
N ARG A 259 -3.07 -12.84 21.60
CA ARG A 259 -1.65 -12.70 21.29
C ARG A 259 -1.05 -11.44 21.88
N GLN A 260 -1.69 -10.29 21.69
CA GLN A 260 -1.22 -9.01 22.21
C GLN A 260 -1.05 -9.02 23.74
N GLN A 261 -2.00 -9.62 24.46
CA GLN A 261 -1.92 -9.77 25.92
C GLN A 261 -0.74 -10.65 26.34
N THR A 262 -0.41 -11.67 25.54
CA THR A 262 0.68 -12.59 25.84
C THR A 262 2.04 -11.95 25.54
N GLU A 263 2.16 -11.19 24.45
CA GLU A 263 3.37 -10.42 24.10
C GLU A 263 3.68 -9.32 25.13
N THR A 264 2.65 -8.62 25.62
CA THR A 264 2.80 -7.54 26.61
C THR A 264 2.98 -8.07 28.04
N GLY A 265 2.33 -9.19 28.39
CA GLY A 265 2.42 -9.84 29.70
C GLY A 265 3.71 -10.64 29.95
N GLY A 266 4.44 -11.03 28.88
CA GLY A 266 5.64 -11.87 28.97
C GLY A 266 6.85 -11.26 29.72
N ARG A 267 6.75 -10.03 30.23
CA ARG A 267 7.79 -9.42 31.09
C ARG A 267 7.72 -9.84 32.55
N ILE A 268 6.60 -10.39 33.01
CA ILE A 268 6.48 -11.00 34.35
C ILE A 268 6.05 -12.45 34.12
N ARG A 269 7.03 -13.36 34.09
CA ARG A 269 6.79 -14.79 33.91
C ARG A 269 6.19 -15.36 35.20
N ASP A 270 4.88 -15.27 35.33
CA ASP A 270 4.14 -16.11 36.26
C ASP A 270 4.14 -17.53 35.70
N GLU A 271 4.76 -18.48 36.42
CA GLU A 271 4.88 -19.88 35.99
C GLU A 271 3.51 -20.58 35.87
N ASN A 272 2.44 -19.98 36.42
CA ASN A 272 1.08 -20.49 36.35
C ASN A 272 0.20 -19.80 35.29
N ALA A 273 0.72 -18.84 34.53
CA ALA A 273 -0.05 -18.18 33.48
C ALA A 273 -0.29 -19.13 32.31
N LEU A 274 -1.56 -19.26 31.89
CA LEU A 274 -1.94 -19.98 30.67
C LEU A 274 -1.12 -19.49 29.48
N THR A 275 -0.60 -20.43 28.69
CA THR A 275 0.14 -20.10 27.47
C THR A 275 -0.80 -19.47 26.42
N GLU A 276 -0.25 -18.83 25.38
CA GLU A 276 -1.06 -18.38 24.24
C GLU A 276 -1.87 -19.54 23.66
N ASP A 277 -1.23 -20.70 23.48
CA ASP A 277 -1.84 -21.90 22.95
C ASP A 277 -3.01 -22.40 23.81
N ASP A 278 -2.88 -22.37 25.15
CA ASP A 278 -3.98 -22.73 26.05
C ASP A 278 -5.18 -21.78 25.90
N LYS A 279 -4.91 -20.46 25.86
CA LYS A 279 -5.98 -19.45 25.70
C LYS A 279 -6.67 -19.55 24.34
N VAL A 280 -5.91 -19.83 23.29
CA VAL A 280 -6.47 -20.01 21.94
C VAL A 280 -7.30 -21.30 21.87
N ARG A 281 -6.83 -22.40 22.50
CA ARG A 281 -7.61 -23.64 22.60
C ARG A 281 -8.90 -23.45 23.37
N ASP A 282 -8.86 -22.74 24.50
CA ASP A 282 -10.05 -22.46 25.31
C ASP A 282 -11.08 -21.60 24.53
N TYR A 283 -10.61 -20.67 23.70
CA TYR A 283 -11.47 -19.82 22.87
C TYR A 283 -12.09 -20.58 21.68
N LEU A 284 -11.28 -21.33 20.93
CA LEU A 284 -11.72 -22.01 19.70
C LEU A 284 -12.45 -23.33 19.99
N GLY A 285 -12.15 -23.99 21.10
CA GLY A 285 -12.51 -25.40 21.33
C GLY A 285 -11.58 -26.36 20.56
N GLU A 286 -11.63 -27.65 20.92
CA GLU A 286 -10.62 -28.63 20.49
C GLU A 286 -10.54 -28.80 18.96
N GLU A 287 -11.67 -29.06 18.30
CA GLU A 287 -11.72 -29.33 16.85
C GLU A 287 -11.17 -28.14 16.04
N ARG A 288 -11.60 -26.93 16.38
CA ARG A 288 -11.19 -25.70 15.71
C ARG A 288 -9.75 -25.31 16.04
N TYR A 289 -9.30 -25.64 17.25
CA TYR A 289 -7.90 -25.46 17.65
C TYR A 289 -6.96 -26.36 16.84
N GLU A 290 -7.34 -27.60 16.54
CA GLU A 290 -6.56 -28.47 15.65
C GLU A 290 -6.42 -27.89 14.23
N GLU A 291 -7.48 -27.30 13.70
CA GLU A 291 -7.44 -26.57 12.42
C GLU A 291 -6.49 -25.38 12.48
N TYR A 292 -6.57 -24.57 13.55
CA TYR A 292 -5.69 -23.44 13.78
C TYR A 292 -4.22 -23.87 13.86
N GLN A 293 -3.90 -24.92 14.62
CA GLN A 293 -2.53 -25.42 14.75
C GLN A 293 -1.99 -25.98 13.43
N ARG A 294 -2.85 -26.65 12.64
CA ARG A 294 -2.51 -27.15 11.31
C ARG A 294 -2.24 -26.01 10.32
N ALA A 295 -3.05 -24.96 10.33
CA ALA A 295 -2.86 -23.79 9.46
C ALA A 295 -1.50 -23.07 9.69
N LYS A 296 -0.99 -23.12 10.92
CA LYS A 296 0.33 -22.60 11.30
C LYS A 296 1.50 -23.48 10.82
N GLN A 297 1.26 -24.73 10.41
CA GLN A 297 2.34 -25.64 10.06
C GLN A 297 2.92 -25.29 8.68
N PRO A 298 4.25 -25.01 8.56
CA PRO A 298 4.84 -24.64 7.28
C PRO A 298 4.67 -25.73 6.20
N ALA A 299 4.62 -27.01 6.58
CA ALA A 299 4.29 -28.11 5.66
C ALA A 299 2.91 -27.94 5.03
N TYR A 300 1.90 -27.69 5.86
CA TYR A 300 0.53 -27.53 5.41
C TYR A 300 0.38 -26.28 4.54
N GLN A 301 0.99 -25.16 4.95
CA GLN A 301 0.98 -23.92 4.17
C GLN A 301 1.56 -24.10 2.76
N LYS A 302 2.64 -24.88 2.61
CA LYS A 302 3.23 -25.18 1.30
C LYS A 302 2.31 -26.02 0.43
N ILE A 303 1.70 -27.07 0.98
CA ILE A 303 0.74 -27.91 0.26
C ILE A 303 -0.46 -27.05 -0.19
N GLN A 304 -1.00 -26.23 0.71
CA GLN A 304 -2.09 -25.32 0.39
C GLN A 304 -1.72 -24.32 -0.71
N THR A 305 -0.49 -23.79 -0.70
CA THR A 305 0.03 -22.92 -1.77
C THR A 305 0.01 -23.64 -3.13
N ILE A 306 0.46 -24.90 -3.18
CA ILE A 306 0.47 -25.71 -4.40
C ILE A 306 -0.95 -25.96 -4.90
N VAL A 307 -1.87 -26.37 -4.00
CA VAL A 307 -3.28 -26.62 -4.32
C VAL A 307 -3.95 -25.36 -4.88
N LYS A 308 -3.78 -24.21 -4.21
CA LYS A 308 -4.35 -22.92 -4.63
C LYS A 308 -3.82 -22.46 -5.98
N ASN A 309 -2.50 -22.53 -6.20
CA ASN A 309 -1.87 -22.11 -7.46
C ASN A 309 -2.31 -22.96 -8.66
N ASN A 310 -2.76 -24.19 -8.42
CA ASN A 310 -3.20 -25.12 -9.45
C ASN A 310 -4.74 -25.27 -9.51
N ASN A 311 -5.50 -24.43 -8.80
CA ASN A 311 -6.97 -24.45 -8.74
C ASN A 311 -7.56 -25.83 -8.35
N ILE A 312 -6.89 -26.53 -7.42
CA ILE A 312 -7.34 -27.82 -6.89
C ILE A 312 -8.23 -27.59 -5.67
N ASN A 313 -9.15 -28.51 -5.40
CA ASN A 313 -10.01 -28.45 -4.22
C ASN A 313 -9.18 -28.54 -2.92
N GLU A 314 -9.45 -27.64 -1.97
CA GLU A 314 -8.72 -27.54 -0.69
C GLU A 314 -8.79 -28.80 0.18
N THR A 315 -9.84 -29.63 0.03
CA THR A 315 -9.93 -30.94 0.71
C THR A 315 -8.77 -31.87 0.35
N VAL A 316 -8.18 -31.71 -0.84
CA VAL A 316 -7.00 -32.48 -1.27
C VAL A 316 -5.75 -32.06 -0.48
N ALA A 317 -5.65 -30.79 -0.08
CA ALA A 317 -4.53 -30.31 0.73
C ALA A 317 -4.48 -31.03 2.09
N LEU A 318 -5.63 -31.24 2.72
CA LEU A 318 -5.73 -31.95 4.00
C LEU A 318 -5.31 -33.42 3.85
N SER A 319 -5.84 -34.12 2.84
CA SER A 319 -5.49 -35.52 2.56
C SER A 319 -4.00 -35.72 2.26
N ALA A 320 -3.42 -34.85 1.41
CA ALA A 320 -2.00 -34.88 1.10
C ALA A 320 -1.14 -34.59 2.34
N TYR A 321 -1.55 -33.62 3.17
CA TYR A 321 -0.85 -33.30 4.42
C TYR A 321 -0.86 -34.45 5.41
N GLN A 322 -2.00 -35.13 5.60
CA GLN A 322 -2.09 -36.30 6.48
C GLN A 322 -1.15 -37.41 5.98
N THR A 323 -1.19 -37.71 4.68
CA THR A 323 -0.34 -38.74 4.05
C THR A 323 1.15 -38.41 4.22
N LEU A 324 1.56 -37.15 4.02
CA LEU A 324 2.94 -36.71 4.21
C LEU A 324 3.37 -36.72 5.68
N SER A 325 2.47 -36.36 6.59
CA SER A 325 2.75 -36.35 8.04
C SER A 325 2.97 -37.77 8.57
N GLU A 326 2.12 -38.72 8.17
CA GLU A 326 2.31 -40.16 8.44
C GLU A 326 3.68 -40.66 7.93
N SER A 327 4.02 -40.28 6.69
CA SER A 327 5.29 -40.64 6.07
C SER A 327 6.49 -40.08 6.84
N LEU A 328 6.46 -38.81 7.28
CA LEU A 328 7.53 -38.20 8.08
C LEU A 328 7.78 -38.91 9.41
N VAL A 329 6.71 -39.33 10.08
CA VAL A 329 6.81 -40.11 11.32
C VAL A 329 7.50 -41.44 11.04
N ASN A 330 7.10 -42.14 9.99
CA ASN A 330 7.69 -43.42 9.60
C ASN A 330 9.16 -43.29 9.15
N ILE A 331 9.50 -42.27 8.35
CA ILE A 331 10.88 -41.96 7.97
C ILE A 331 11.74 -41.72 9.21
N THR A 332 11.21 -41.00 10.20
CA THR A 332 11.93 -40.73 11.45
C THR A 332 12.19 -42.00 12.25
N ARG A 333 11.17 -42.86 12.39
CA ARG A 333 11.32 -44.19 13.01
C ARG A 333 12.37 -45.04 12.28
N LEU A 334 12.34 -45.07 10.95
CA LEU A 334 13.31 -45.81 10.14
C LEU A 334 14.75 -45.28 10.33
N ARG A 335 14.93 -43.96 10.37
CA ARG A 335 16.24 -43.35 10.63
C ARG A 335 16.79 -43.73 12.01
N GLN A 336 15.93 -43.83 13.02
CA GLN A 336 16.29 -44.18 14.39
C GLN A 336 16.43 -45.69 14.63
N ASN A 337 15.99 -46.53 13.70
CA ASN A 337 16.06 -47.99 13.84
C ASN A 337 17.50 -48.50 13.68
N THR A 338 18.16 -48.80 14.80
CA THR A 338 19.54 -49.31 14.83
C THR A 338 19.65 -50.79 14.45
N ASN A 339 18.53 -51.51 14.31
CA ASN A 339 18.54 -52.91 13.91
C ASN A 339 18.70 -53.08 12.39
N LEU A 340 18.56 -52.00 11.63
CA LEU A 340 18.79 -51.98 10.18
C LEU A 340 20.16 -51.35 9.88
N SER A 341 20.84 -51.89 8.87
CA SER A 341 22.03 -51.24 8.32
C SER A 341 21.70 -49.88 7.71
N ILE A 342 22.71 -49.07 7.44
CA ILE A 342 22.54 -47.76 6.80
C ILE A 342 21.87 -47.92 5.42
N ASP A 343 22.29 -48.92 4.64
CA ASP A 343 21.77 -49.16 3.29
C ASP A 343 20.34 -49.70 3.32
N GLU A 344 20.00 -50.57 4.27
CA GLU A 344 18.61 -51.03 4.46
C GLU A 344 17.68 -49.89 4.87
N ARG A 345 18.13 -49.00 5.77
CA ARG A 345 17.36 -47.79 6.13
C ARG A 345 17.15 -46.89 4.92
N ALA A 346 18.18 -46.64 4.12
CA ALA A 346 18.08 -45.82 2.93
C ALA A 346 17.10 -46.42 1.91
N SER A 347 17.16 -47.74 1.68
CA SER A 347 16.26 -48.46 0.80
C SER A 347 14.80 -48.39 1.26
N GLN A 348 14.52 -48.64 2.54
CA GLN A 348 13.16 -48.56 3.08
C GLN A 348 12.60 -47.15 3.06
N ILE A 349 13.43 -46.12 3.33
CA ILE A 349 13.00 -44.72 3.20
C ILE A 349 12.65 -44.38 1.75
N SER A 350 13.44 -44.84 0.77
CA SER A 350 13.16 -44.62 -0.65
C SER A 350 11.83 -45.24 -1.09
N LEU A 351 11.57 -46.48 -0.66
CA LEU A 351 10.29 -47.18 -0.91
C LEU A 351 9.11 -46.41 -0.30
N LEU A 352 9.24 -46.00 0.97
CA LEU A 352 8.20 -45.24 1.67
C LEU A 352 7.91 -43.90 0.97
N ILE A 353 8.94 -43.19 0.50
CA ILE A 353 8.77 -41.94 -0.27
C ILE A 353 8.01 -42.25 -1.56
N SER A 354 8.38 -43.29 -2.31
CA SER A 354 7.69 -43.67 -3.54
C SER A 354 6.22 -44.04 -3.30
N GLU A 355 5.92 -44.79 -2.25
CA GLU A 355 4.54 -45.13 -1.86
C GLU A 355 3.74 -43.88 -1.48
N THR A 356 4.37 -42.96 -0.74
CA THR A 356 3.77 -41.68 -0.35
C THR A 356 3.43 -40.84 -1.58
N THR A 357 4.37 -40.72 -2.54
CA THR A 357 4.13 -40.01 -3.80
C THR A 357 2.98 -40.62 -4.57
N ASN A 358 2.94 -41.95 -4.74
CA ASN A 358 1.90 -42.64 -5.49
C ASN A 358 0.50 -42.40 -4.88
N ARG A 359 0.38 -42.43 -3.53
CA ARG A 359 -0.89 -42.15 -2.83
C ARG A 359 -1.40 -40.73 -3.09
N ILE A 360 -0.51 -39.77 -3.24
CA ILE A 360 -0.86 -38.36 -3.51
C ILE A 360 -1.13 -38.16 -5.01
N GLU A 361 -0.39 -38.85 -5.89
CA GLU A 361 -0.53 -38.81 -7.34
C GLU A 361 -1.96 -39.14 -7.79
N ASP A 362 -2.63 -40.09 -7.15
CA ASP A 362 -4.02 -40.45 -7.44
C ASP A 362 -5.01 -39.27 -7.27
N GLN A 363 -4.63 -38.24 -6.50
CA GLN A 363 -5.48 -37.10 -6.17
C GLN A 363 -5.13 -35.83 -6.95
N VAL A 364 -3.83 -35.59 -7.22
CA VAL A 364 -3.35 -34.33 -7.82
C VAL A 364 -2.55 -34.52 -9.11
N GLY A 365 -2.30 -35.76 -9.52
CA GLY A 365 -1.41 -36.10 -10.62
C GLY A 365 0.07 -36.03 -10.25
N LYS A 366 0.89 -36.74 -11.02
CA LYS A 366 2.29 -37.02 -10.71
C LYS A 366 3.14 -35.78 -10.42
N SER A 367 3.06 -34.78 -11.29
CA SER A 367 3.90 -33.58 -11.19
C SER A 367 3.67 -32.83 -9.87
N LEU A 368 2.43 -32.74 -9.40
CA LEU A 368 2.09 -32.03 -8.17
C LEU A 368 2.37 -32.87 -6.93
N ALA A 369 2.18 -34.19 -7.01
CA ALA A 369 2.58 -35.10 -5.95
C ALA A 369 4.10 -35.02 -5.69
N ASP A 370 4.90 -35.05 -6.76
CA ASP A 370 6.35 -34.86 -6.69
C ASP A 370 6.72 -33.50 -6.06
N GLU A 371 6.04 -32.42 -6.45
CA GLU A 371 6.27 -31.08 -5.88
C GLU A 371 5.97 -31.04 -4.37
N MET A 372 4.81 -31.55 -3.96
CA MET A 372 4.38 -31.59 -2.55
C MET A 372 5.36 -32.40 -1.68
N VAL A 373 5.72 -33.60 -2.14
CA VAL A 373 6.70 -34.46 -1.46
C VAL A 373 8.04 -33.75 -1.33
N ASN A 374 8.51 -33.12 -2.41
CA ASN A 374 9.79 -32.42 -2.39
C ASN A 374 9.80 -31.23 -1.42
N GLN A 375 8.73 -30.44 -1.41
CA GLN A 375 8.60 -29.25 -0.58
C GLN A 375 8.47 -29.57 0.92
N VAL A 376 7.96 -30.75 1.28
CA VAL A 376 7.69 -31.14 2.67
C VAL A 376 8.78 -32.05 3.23
N LEU A 377 9.18 -33.11 2.50
CA LEU A 377 10.12 -34.12 3.02
C LEU A 377 11.59 -33.68 2.92
N PHE A 378 11.95 -32.83 1.96
CA PHE A 378 13.34 -32.42 1.74
C PHE A 378 13.63 -30.97 2.14
N SER A 379 12.65 -30.25 2.70
CA SER A 379 12.88 -28.88 3.17
C SER A 379 13.52 -28.86 4.57
N PRO A 380 14.73 -28.26 4.74
CA PRO A 380 15.50 -28.32 5.99
C PRO A 380 14.80 -27.78 7.25
N GLY A 381 13.76 -26.96 7.10
CA GLY A 381 13.01 -26.37 8.23
C GLY A 381 11.74 -27.12 8.62
N ILE A 382 11.20 -27.99 7.76
CA ILE A 382 9.87 -28.59 7.95
C ILE A 382 9.94 -29.92 8.70
N THR A 383 10.98 -30.70 8.44
CA THR A 383 11.15 -32.06 9.00
C THR A 383 11.26 -32.09 10.53
N ARG A 384 11.58 -30.96 11.20
CA ARG A 384 11.58 -30.87 12.67
C ARG A 384 10.20 -30.60 13.28
N ASN A 385 9.35 -29.79 12.63
CA ASN A 385 8.09 -29.31 13.23
C ASN A 385 6.93 -30.30 13.04
N ALA A 386 6.92 -31.06 11.94
CA ALA A 386 5.89 -32.09 11.73
C ALA A 386 5.92 -33.23 12.79
N LEU A 387 7.02 -33.36 13.55
CA LEU A 387 7.22 -34.40 14.56
C LEU A 387 6.70 -34.05 15.95
N SER A 388 6.36 -32.78 16.22
CA SER A 388 5.91 -32.35 17.56
C SER A 388 4.44 -32.66 17.83
N LEU A 389 3.58 -32.65 16.81
CA LEU A 389 2.14 -32.89 16.97
C LEU A 389 1.76 -34.38 17.07
N HIS A 390 2.53 -35.29 16.46
CA HIS A 390 2.27 -36.74 16.59
C HIS A 390 2.73 -37.32 17.94
N ASN A 391 3.30 -36.48 18.81
CA ASN A 391 3.68 -36.80 20.18
C ASN A 391 2.89 -35.99 21.22
N ALA A 392 1.87 -35.23 20.81
CA ALA A 392 0.91 -34.67 21.77
C ALA A 392 -0.04 -35.81 22.20
N PRO A 393 -0.22 -36.04 23.52
CA PRO A 393 -0.96 -37.18 24.06
C PRO A 393 -2.44 -37.18 23.74
#